data_AF-A0A838P759-F1
#
_entry.id   AF-A0A838P759-F1
#
_cell.length_a   1.000
_cell.length_b   1.000
_cell.length_c   1.000
_cell.angle_alpha   90.00
_cell.angle_beta   90.00
_cell.angle_gamma   90.00
#
_symmetry.space_group_name_H-M   'P 1'
#
loop_
_entity.id
_entity.type
_entity.pdbx_description
1 polymer ?
#
loop_
_entity_poly.entity_id
_entity_poly.type
_entity_poly.pdbx_seq_one_letter_code
_entity_poly.pdbx_strand_id
1 'polypeptide(L)'
;MAKLGHKGNGHGHVTETPDVSHVRNVDVTHELSDVNVPGILKFVGALVLMTVVVYVLMYLLFGFFNAQEARKESEAPPGPMAMTEQESLPPEPRLQAAKGFGVKLENGEWVTLEKREPQAEYRVVKKQWDLVLKEGPKDQSGNSAGLPIEQAMQKVLEGQGLPSRPPTPQEMTDFYTPTAASSGRVSEKVKE
;
A
#
# COMPACT_ATOMS: atom_id res chain seq x y z
N MET A 1 89.19 31.05 33.48
CA MET A 1 89.32 30.00 34.52
C MET A 1 87.96 29.36 34.75
N ALA A 2 87.95 28.02 34.66
CA ALA A 2 86.95 27.03 35.07
C ALA A 2 85.43 27.38 35.06
N LYS A 3 84.70 26.74 34.13
CA LYS A 3 83.24 26.59 34.14
C LYS A 3 82.95 25.11 34.45
N LEU A 4 82.62 24.78 35.70
CA LEU A 4 82.14 23.44 36.08
C LEU A 4 80.63 23.50 36.29
N GLY A 5 79.90 22.89 35.35
CA GLY A 5 78.46 22.70 35.43
C GLY A 5 78.12 21.59 36.42
N HIS A 6 77.21 21.89 37.33
CA HIS A 6 76.63 20.94 38.28
C HIS A 6 75.61 20.05 37.55
N LYS A 7 75.91 18.75 37.42
CA LYS A 7 74.97 17.74 36.92
C LYS A 7 74.00 17.37 38.03
N GLY A 8 72.71 17.64 37.84
CA GLY A 8 71.65 17.16 38.71
C GLY A 8 71.48 15.65 38.55
N ASN A 9 71.58 14.90 39.64
CA ASN A 9 71.22 13.48 39.70
C ASN A 9 69.71 13.36 39.97
N GLY A 10 68.92 13.42 38.91
CA GLY A 10 67.52 13.01 38.95
C GLY A 10 67.44 11.48 39.05
N HIS A 11 67.35 10.95 40.27
CA HIS A 11 67.02 9.55 40.49
C HIS A 11 65.52 9.35 40.22
N GLY A 12 65.17 9.04 38.97
CA GLY A 12 63.84 8.54 38.63
C GLY A 12 63.62 7.19 39.28
N HIS A 13 62.60 7.07 40.11
CA HIS A 13 62.14 5.79 40.63
C HIS A 13 61.54 4.97 39.47
N VAL A 14 62.26 3.94 39.02
CA VAL A 14 61.75 2.95 38.07
C VAL A 14 60.85 1.98 38.84
N THR A 15 59.52 2.16 38.77
CA THR A 15 58.56 1.12 39.17
C THR A 15 58.50 0.07 38.06
N GLU A 16 59.55 -0.72 37.89
CA GLU A 16 59.40 -1.99 37.18
C GLU A 16 58.66 -2.92 38.15
N THR A 17 57.36 -3.05 37.96
CA THR A 17 56.59 -4.10 38.65
C THR A 17 57.19 -5.43 38.22
N PRO A 18 57.63 -6.29 39.16
CA PRO A 18 58.17 -7.60 38.81
C PRO A 18 57.18 -8.32 37.90
N ASP A 19 57.67 -8.88 36.79
CA ASP A 19 56.83 -9.67 35.91
C ASP A 19 56.35 -10.91 36.67
N VAL A 20 55.06 -10.92 37.00
CA VAL A 20 54.37 -11.98 37.74
C VAL A 20 53.67 -12.97 36.82
N SER A 21 53.91 -12.92 35.50
CA SER A 21 53.37 -13.90 34.56
C SER A 21 53.80 -15.35 34.87
N HIS A 22 54.92 -15.49 35.60
CA HIS A 22 55.49 -16.74 36.09
C HIS A 22 54.77 -17.29 37.34
N VAL A 23 54.07 -16.46 38.10
CA VAL A 23 53.34 -16.86 39.31
C VAL A 23 52.02 -17.48 38.87
N ARG A 24 52.06 -18.75 38.50
CA ARG A 24 50.85 -19.55 38.25
C ARG A 24 50.57 -20.38 39.48
N ASN A 25 49.36 -20.25 40.03
CA ASN A 25 48.89 -21.17 41.05
C ASN A 25 48.60 -22.52 40.37
N VAL A 26 49.61 -23.39 40.35
CA VAL A 26 49.58 -24.72 39.70
C VAL A 26 48.50 -25.63 40.29
N ASP A 27 47.97 -25.27 41.46
CA ASP A 27 46.90 -25.97 42.19
C ASP A 27 45.49 -25.43 41.85
N VAL A 28 45.36 -24.45 40.93
CA VAL A 28 44.05 -24.10 40.34
C VAL A 28 43.71 -25.14 39.29
N THR A 29 43.36 -26.33 39.74
CA THR A 29 42.65 -27.31 38.92
C THR A 29 41.17 -26.95 38.94
N HIS A 30 40.56 -26.71 37.78
CA HIS A 30 39.11 -26.65 37.68
C HIS A 30 38.54 -27.99 38.16
N GLU A 31 37.73 -27.97 39.23
CA GLU A 31 37.09 -29.18 39.70
C GLU A 31 36.08 -29.67 38.66
N LEU A 32 36.43 -30.75 37.95
CA LEU A 32 35.57 -31.41 36.97
C LEU A 32 34.27 -31.99 37.60
N SER A 33 34.14 -31.91 38.93
CA SER A 33 33.08 -32.52 39.73
C SER A 33 31.92 -31.58 40.11
N ASP A 34 32.02 -30.27 39.87
CA ASP A 34 31.00 -29.33 40.35
C ASP A 34 29.71 -29.32 39.48
N VAL A 35 29.79 -29.85 38.25
CA VAL A 35 28.67 -29.82 37.30
C VAL A 35 28.35 -31.20 36.74
N ASN A 36 27.09 -31.61 36.90
CA ASN A 36 26.55 -32.84 36.30
C ASN A 36 26.23 -32.63 34.81
N VAL A 37 27.26 -32.61 33.97
CA VAL A 37 27.15 -32.48 32.51
C VAL A 37 26.18 -33.50 31.87
N PRO A 38 26.23 -34.81 32.19
CA PRO A 38 25.30 -35.76 31.57
C PRO A 38 23.85 -35.55 32.03
N GLY A 39 23.63 -35.04 33.26
CA GLY A 39 22.30 -34.66 33.74
C GLY A 39 21.72 -33.48 32.94
N ILE A 40 22.54 -32.45 32.71
CA ILE A 40 22.13 -31.26 31.94
C ILE A 40 21.82 -31.64 30.49
N LEU A 41 22.64 -32.46 29.85
CA LEU A 41 22.39 -32.91 28.48
C LEU A 41 21.08 -33.70 28.35
N LYS A 42 20.79 -34.60 29.30
CA LYS A 42 19.51 -35.33 29.34
C LYS A 42 18.33 -34.39 29.55
N PHE A 43 18.47 -33.39 30.41
CA PHE A 43 17.43 -32.39 30.64
C PHE A 43 17.13 -31.57 29.39
N VAL A 44 18.17 -31.07 28.71
CA VAL A 44 18.01 -30.33 27.44
C VAL A 44 17.38 -31.23 26.38
N GLY A 45 17.83 -32.47 26.26
CA GLY A 45 17.23 -33.45 25.33
C GLY A 45 15.75 -33.71 25.60
N ALA A 46 15.38 -33.89 26.87
CA ALA A 46 13.98 -34.07 27.27
C ALA A 46 13.13 -32.81 27.00
N LEU A 47 13.68 -31.62 27.25
CA LEU A 47 13.01 -30.35 26.98
C LEU A 47 12.73 -30.19 25.49
N VAL A 48 13.73 -30.43 24.64
CA VAL A 48 13.57 -30.38 23.17
C VAL A 48 12.53 -31.39 22.70
N LEU A 49 12.58 -32.62 23.21
CA LEU A 49 11.60 -33.66 22.88
C LEU A 49 10.17 -33.20 23.25
N MET A 50 9.97 -32.66 24.45
CA MET A 50 8.68 -32.14 24.90
C MET A 50 8.19 -30.98 24.02
N THR A 51 9.08 -30.07 23.62
CA THR A 51 8.74 -28.98 22.69
C THR A 51 8.27 -29.52 21.35
N VAL A 52 8.97 -30.51 20.78
CA VAL A 52 8.55 -31.15 19.52
C VAL A 52 7.18 -31.82 19.67
N VAL A 53 6.93 -32.52 20.78
CA VAL A 53 5.63 -33.15 21.04
C VAL A 53 4.51 -32.10 21.09
N VAL A 54 4.68 -31.03 21.86
CA VAL A 54 3.68 -29.95 21.95
C VAL A 54 3.45 -29.30 20.58
N TYR A 55 4.52 -29.05 19.82
CA TYR A 55 4.43 -28.51 18.47
C TYR A 55 3.60 -29.41 17.54
N VAL A 56 3.88 -30.72 17.53
CA VAL A 56 3.13 -31.69 16.73
C VAL A 56 1.66 -31.75 17.16
N LEU A 57 1.37 -31.76 18.46
CA LEU A 57 0.00 -31.74 18.98
C LEU A 57 -0.75 -30.49 18.54
N MET A 58 -0.12 -29.31 18.62
CA MET A 58 -0.71 -28.05 18.13
C MET A 58 -0.93 -28.08 16.62
N TYR A 59 0.05 -28.55 15.85
CA TYR A 59 -0.09 -28.69 14.40
C TYR A 59 -1.27 -29.58 14.02
N LEU A 60 -1.43 -30.73 14.68
CA LEU A 60 -2.55 -31.65 14.46
C LEU A 60 -3.89 -31.04 14.89
N LEU A 61 -3.93 -30.35 16.04
CA LEU A 61 -5.13 -29.69 16.55
C LEU A 61 -5.63 -28.60 15.58
N PHE A 62 -4.72 -27.73 15.12
CA PHE A 62 -5.06 -26.71 14.15
C PHE A 62 -5.48 -27.31 12.80
N GLY A 63 -4.79 -28.37 12.35
CA GLY A 63 -5.20 -29.11 11.15
C GLY A 63 -6.62 -29.67 11.27
N PHE A 64 -6.96 -30.25 12.43
CA PHE A 64 -8.28 -30.78 12.71
C PHE A 64 -9.36 -29.68 12.75
N PHE A 65 -9.12 -28.57 13.46
CA PHE A 65 -10.08 -27.47 13.52
C PHE A 65 -10.26 -26.77 12.18
N ASN A 66 -9.19 -26.51 11.42
CA ASN A 66 -9.30 -25.94 10.09
C ASN A 66 -10.09 -26.85 9.14
N ALA A 67 -9.87 -28.17 9.20
CA ALA A 67 -10.64 -29.12 8.41
C ALA A 67 -12.11 -29.17 8.84
N GLN A 68 -12.40 -28.97 10.13
CA GLN A 68 -13.78 -28.90 10.64
C GLN A 68 -14.47 -27.60 10.21
N GLU A 69 -13.82 -26.46 10.31
CA GLU A 69 -14.36 -25.17 9.86
C GLU A 69 -14.56 -25.14 8.35
N ALA A 70 -13.61 -25.62 7.55
CA ALA A 70 -13.78 -25.71 6.10
C ALA A 70 -15.02 -26.55 5.70
N ARG A 71 -15.32 -27.60 6.45
CA ARG A 71 -16.54 -28.40 6.25
C ARG A 71 -17.80 -27.61 6.66
N LYS A 72 -17.78 -26.93 7.81
CA LYS A 72 -18.89 -26.09 8.27
C LYS A 72 -19.15 -24.92 7.32
N GLU A 73 -18.13 -24.24 6.83
CA GLU A 73 -18.24 -23.14 5.85
C GLU A 73 -18.80 -23.61 4.50
N SER A 74 -18.43 -24.82 4.07
CA SER A 74 -18.97 -25.41 2.82
C SER A 74 -20.44 -25.81 2.94
N GLU A 75 -20.89 -26.16 4.15
CA GLU A 75 -22.24 -26.66 4.42
C GLU A 75 -23.20 -25.59 4.97
N ALA A 76 -22.66 -24.53 5.60
CA ALA A 76 -23.43 -23.39 6.09
C ALA A 76 -23.63 -22.36 4.97
N PRO A 77 -24.89 -22.00 4.64
CA PRO A 77 -25.15 -20.85 3.79
C PRO A 77 -24.49 -19.60 4.40
N PRO A 78 -23.92 -18.70 3.58
CA PRO A 78 -23.34 -17.46 4.09
C PRO A 78 -24.36 -16.74 4.98
N GLY A 79 -23.94 -16.36 6.19
CA GLY A 79 -24.85 -15.78 7.17
C GLY A 79 -25.57 -14.55 6.61
N PRO A 80 -26.75 -14.17 7.13
CA PRO A 80 -27.54 -13.06 6.61
C PRO A 80 -26.84 -11.68 6.70
N MET A 81 -25.70 -11.61 7.41
CA MET A 81 -24.83 -10.43 7.51
C MET A 81 -23.45 -10.65 6.89
N ALA A 82 -23.19 -11.79 6.26
CA ALA A 82 -21.95 -12.03 5.52
C ALA A 82 -22.02 -11.20 4.23
N MET A 83 -21.52 -9.97 4.31
CA MET A 83 -21.39 -9.10 3.14
C MET A 83 -20.54 -9.82 2.10
N THR A 84 -21.01 -9.84 0.87
CA THR A 84 -20.17 -10.30 -0.24
C THR A 84 -18.94 -9.38 -0.35
N GLU A 85 -17.79 -9.87 -0.82
CA GLU A 85 -16.57 -9.03 -0.93
C GLU A 85 -16.83 -7.73 -1.74
N GLN A 86 -17.79 -7.77 -2.67
CA GLN A 86 -18.24 -6.62 -3.46
C GLN A 86 -19.03 -5.57 -2.64
N GLU A 87 -19.71 -6.00 -1.58
CA GLU A 87 -20.66 -5.21 -0.79
C GLU A 87 -20.02 -4.59 0.46
N SER A 88 -18.93 -5.18 0.98
CA SER A 88 -18.05 -4.56 2.00
C SER A 88 -17.29 -3.33 1.51
N LEU A 89 -17.48 -2.97 0.25
CA LEU A 89 -16.65 -2.07 -0.50
C LEU A 89 -17.52 -0.81 -0.80
N PRO A 90 -17.14 0.39 -0.32
CA PRO A 90 -17.95 1.63 -0.45
C PRO A 90 -18.39 1.92 -1.89
N PRO A 91 -19.49 2.60 -2.22
CA PRO A 91 -19.78 2.91 -3.64
C PRO A 91 -18.62 3.68 -4.33
N GLU A 92 -18.40 3.44 -5.63
CA GLU A 92 -17.43 4.24 -6.42
C GLU A 92 -17.86 5.73 -6.43
N PRO A 93 -16.94 6.72 -6.41
CA PRO A 93 -15.48 6.66 -6.60
C PRO A 93 -14.68 6.57 -5.28
N ARG A 94 -13.74 5.63 -5.19
CA ARG A 94 -12.91 5.40 -3.99
C ARG A 94 -11.52 6.01 -4.12
N LEU A 95 -10.97 6.45 -2.99
CA LEU A 95 -9.63 7.04 -2.91
C LEU A 95 -8.51 6.05 -2.53
N GLN A 96 -8.83 4.79 -2.20
CA GLN A 96 -7.84 3.77 -1.79
C GLN A 96 -8.25 2.38 -2.29
N ALA A 97 -7.38 1.76 -3.11
CA ALA A 97 -7.58 0.44 -3.69
C ALA A 97 -7.36 -0.66 -2.64
N ALA A 98 -8.44 -1.23 -2.12
CA ALA A 98 -8.40 -2.46 -1.35
C ALA A 98 -8.19 -3.67 -2.28
N LYS A 99 -7.80 -4.80 -1.70
CA LYS A 99 -7.62 -6.09 -2.36
C LYS A 99 -8.91 -6.47 -3.13
N GLY A 100 -8.81 -6.87 -4.40
CA GLY A 100 -9.95 -7.11 -5.32
C GLY A 100 -10.11 -6.12 -6.48
N PHE A 101 -9.24 -5.10 -6.60
CA PHE A 101 -9.47 -3.97 -7.50
C PHE A 101 -9.19 -4.27 -8.98
N GLY A 102 -10.01 -3.72 -9.88
CA GLY A 102 -9.75 -3.61 -11.31
C GLY A 102 -10.50 -2.42 -11.94
N VAL A 103 -10.11 -2.00 -13.15
CA VAL A 103 -10.79 -0.93 -13.89
C VAL A 103 -11.60 -1.54 -15.02
N LYS A 104 -12.86 -1.14 -15.16
CA LYS A 104 -13.65 -1.40 -16.36
C LYS A 104 -13.32 -0.35 -17.41
N LEU A 105 -12.73 -0.78 -18.52
CA LEU A 105 -12.48 0.09 -19.66
C LEU A 105 -13.78 0.34 -20.44
N GLU A 106 -13.86 1.43 -21.20
CA GLU A 106 -15.02 1.71 -22.08
C GLU A 106 -15.34 0.59 -23.08
N ASN A 107 -14.37 -0.26 -23.42
CA ASN A 107 -14.56 -1.46 -24.26
C ASN A 107 -15.25 -2.63 -23.50
N GLY A 108 -15.56 -2.45 -22.22
CA GLY A 108 -16.17 -3.47 -21.35
C GLY A 108 -15.19 -4.44 -20.70
N GLU A 109 -13.89 -4.34 -21.00
CA GLU A 109 -12.85 -5.21 -20.45
C GLU A 109 -12.52 -4.83 -18.99
N TRP A 110 -12.40 -5.84 -18.13
CA TRP A 110 -12.01 -5.66 -16.74
C TRP A 110 -10.53 -5.93 -16.55
N VAL A 111 -9.77 -4.91 -16.13
CA VAL A 111 -8.34 -5.03 -15.87
C VAL A 111 -8.10 -5.14 -14.38
N THR A 112 -7.72 -6.33 -13.89
CA THR A 112 -7.37 -6.57 -12.48
C THR A 112 -6.04 -5.90 -12.10
N LEU A 113 -6.03 -5.21 -10.97
CA LEU A 113 -4.92 -4.39 -10.45
C LEU A 113 -4.50 -4.75 -9.01
N GLU A 114 -5.03 -5.84 -8.45
CA GLU A 114 -4.85 -6.26 -7.05
C GLU A 114 -3.41 -6.33 -6.51
N LYS A 115 -2.43 -6.52 -7.40
CA LYS A 115 -1.00 -6.62 -7.06
C LYS A 115 -0.15 -5.54 -7.71
N ARG A 116 -0.77 -4.49 -8.26
CA ARG A 116 -0.06 -3.40 -8.93
C ARG A 116 0.15 -2.22 -8.00
N GLU A 117 1.05 -1.33 -8.41
CA GLU A 117 1.30 -0.06 -7.74
C GLU A 117 -0.01 0.74 -7.57
N PRO A 118 -0.17 1.53 -6.49
CA PRO A 118 -1.36 2.36 -6.28
C PRO A 118 -1.70 3.30 -7.46
N GLN A 119 -0.69 3.67 -8.26
CA GLN A 119 -0.85 4.54 -9.42
C GLN A 119 -1.21 3.79 -10.72
N ALA A 120 -1.41 2.47 -10.67
CA ALA A 120 -1.62 1.66 -11.87
C ALA A 120 -2.94 1.96 -12.58
N GLU A 121 -3.99 2.32 -11.84
CA GLU A 121 -5.27 2.76 -12.38
C GLU A 121 -5.13 3.95 -13.31
N TYR A 122 -4.49 5.01 -12.81
CA TYR A 122 -4.23 6.23 -13.57
C TYR A 122 -3.50 5.93 -14.88
N ARG A 123 -2.52 5.01 -14.85
CA ARG A 123 -1.77 4.62 -16.07
C ARG A 123 -2.64 3.89 -17.09
N VAL A 124 -3.57 3.04 -16.65
CA VAL A 124 -4.48 2.31 -17.54
C VAL A 124 -5.47 3.29 -18.19
N VAL A 125 -6.12 4.13 -17.38
CA VAL A 125 -7.07 5.14 -17.87
C VAL A 125 -6.38 6.14 -18.81
N LYS A 126 -5.19 6.62 -18.44
CA LYS A 126 -4.42 7.54 -19.29
C LYS A 126 -4.09 6.92 -20.65
N LYS A 127 -3.66 5.65 -20.69
CA LYS A 127 -3.40 4.95 -21.96
C LYS A 127 -4.64 4.85 -22.83
N GLN A 128 -5.81 4.57 -22.23
CA GLN A 128 -7.07 4.54 -22.96
C GLN A 128 -7.39 5.92 -23.55
N TRP A 129 -7.26 6.99 -22.77
CA TRP A 129 -7.48 8.35 -23.27
C TRP A 129 -6.49 8.75 -24.37
N ASP A 130 -5.22 8.38 -24.22
CA ASP A 130 -4.19 8.62 -25.24
C ASP A 130 -4.51 7.87 -26.55
N LEU A 131 -5.09 6.66 -26.47
CA LEU A 131 -5.57 5.90 -27.62
C LEU A 131 -6.78 6.58 -28.26
N VAL A 132 -7.78 6.99 -27.47
CA VAL A 132 -8.95 7.73 -27.97
C VAL A 132 -8.54 9.04 -28.62
N LEU A 133 -7.51 9.73 -28.12
CA LEU A 133 -6.99 10.93 -28.77
C LEU A 133 -6.37 10.64 -30.15
N LYS A 134 -5.72 9.49 -30.31
CA LYS A 134 -5.02 9.10 -31.55
C LYS A 134 -5.94 8.45 -32.58
N GLU A 135 -6.80 7.56 -32.12
CA GLU A 135 -7.60 6.62 -32.92
C GLU A 135 -9.10 6.85 -32.77
N GLY A 136 -9.51 7.85 -31.98
CA GLY A 136 -10.91 8.14 -31.70
C GLY A 136 -11.75 8.39 -32.94
N PRO A 137 -13.09 8.30 -32.80
CA PRO A 137 -14.02 8.43 -33.90
C PRO A 137 -13.78 9.74 -34.65
N LYS A 138 -13.75 9.64 -35.98
CA LYS A 138 -13.63 10.79 -36.88
C LYS A 138 -15.01 11.20 -37.35
N ASP A 139 -15.25 12.51 -37.37
CA ASP A 139 -16.45 13.09 -37.97
C ASP A 139 -16.48 12.83 -39.49
N GLN A 140 -17.62 13.04 -40.15
CA GLN A 140 -17.80 12.86 -41.60
C GLN A 140 -16.80 13.69 -42.43
N SER A 141 -16.28 14.78 -41.86
CA SER A 141 -15.22 15.61 -42.44
C SER A 141 -13.80 15.07 -42.23
N GLY A 142 -13.64 13.89 -41.60
CA GLY A 142 -12.34 13.25 -41.34
C GLY A 142 -11.56 13.79 -40.14
N ASN A 143 -12.13 14.75 -39.41
CA ASN A 143 -11.52 15.33 -38.21
C ASN A 143 -11.77 14.42 -36.99
N SER A 144 -10.72 14.14 -36.20
CA SER A 144 -10.86 13.41 -34.93
C SER A 144 -11.80 14.16 -33.97
N ALA A 145 -12.72 13.44 -33.32
CA ALA A 145 -13.68 14.03 -32.38
C ALA A 145 -13.02 14.64 -31.13
N GLY A 146 -11.79 14.23 -30.80
CA GLY A 146 -10.97 14.79 -29.74
C GLY A 146 -9.74 15.51 -30.29
N LEU A 147 -9.42 16.67 -29.74
CA LEU A 147 -8.19 17.42 -30.04
C LEU A 147 -7.43 17.68 -28.72
N PRO A 148 -6.09 17.53 -28.68
CA PRO A 148 -5.30 17.93 -27.52
C PRO A 148 -5.56 19.39 -27.14
N ILE A 149 -5.56 19.68 -25.84
CA ILE A 149 -5.88 21.02 -25.32
C ILE A 149 -4.93 22.07 -25.89
N GLU A 150 -3.64 21.75 -26.03
CA GLU A 150 -2.63 22.65 -26.59
C GLU A 150 -2.95 23.03 -28.03
N GLN A 151 -3.36 22.04 -28.84
CA GLN A 151 -3.77 22.28 -30.22
C GLN A 151 -5.10 23.02 -30.30
N ALA A 152 -6.02 22.77 -29.36
CA ALA A 152 -7.30 23.48 -29.28
C ALA A 152 -7.07 24.96 -28.97
N MET A 153 -6.22 25.27 -27.99
CA MET A 153 -5.84 26.65 -27.67
C MET A 153 -5.22 27.35 -28.89
N GLN A 154 -4.32 26.66 -29.58
CA GLN A 154 -3.68 27.22 -30.75
C GLN A 154 -4.67 27.50 -31.88
N LYS A 155 -5.60 26.58 -32.17
CA LYS A 155 -6.67 26.81 -33.15
C LYS A 155 -7.59 27.97 -32.75
N VAL A 156 -7.88 28.15 -31.47
CA VAL A 156 -8.71 29.27 -31.00
C VAL A 156 -7.99 30.62 -31.18
N LEU A 157 -6.67 30.65 -30.92
CA LEU A 157 -5.83 31.82 -31.14
C LEU A 157 -5.69 32.16 -32.63
N GLU A 158 -5.54 31.14 -33.49
CA GLU A 158 -5.45 31.29 -34.95
C GLU A 158 -6.80 31.69 -35.59
N GLY A 159 -7.92 31.21 -35.05
CA GLY A 159 -9.25 31.27 -35.65
C GLY A 159 -10.17 32.45 -35.25
N GLN A 160 -9.65 33.52 -34.64
CA GLN A 160 -10.44 34.66 -34.12
C GLN A 160 -11.46 34.29 -33.01
N GLY A 161 -11.16 33.29 -32.18
CA GLY A 161 -11.99 32.92 -31.03
C GLY A 161 -13.10 31.90 -31.34
N LEU A 162 -13.87 31.54 -30.30
CA LEU A 162 -14.98 30.60 -30.43
C LEU A 162 -16.20 31.31 -31.01
N PRO A 163 -16.97 30.67 -31.91
CA PRO A 163 -18.19 31.28 -32.45
C PRO A 163 -19.16 31.57 -31.30
N SER A 164 -19.44 32.85 -31.07
CA SER A 164 -20.48 33.27 -30.13
C SER A 164 -21.83 32.88 -30.69
N ARG A 165 -22.70 32.30 -29.86
CA ARG A 165 -24.10 32.03 -30.22
C ARG A 165 -24.73 33.33 -30.76
N PRO A 166 -25.30 33.35 -31.97
CA PRO A 166 -25.99 34.52 -32.47
C PRO A 166 -27.16 34.84 -31.52
N PRO A 167 -27.35 36.11 -31.10
CA PRO A 167 -28.50 36.48 -30.32
C PRO A 167 -29.74 36.18 -31.15
N THR A 168 -30.47 35.14 -30.77
CA THR A 168 -31.79 34.87 -31.34
C THR A 168 -32.68 36.02 -30.84
N PRO A 169 -33.34 36.81 -31.70
CA PRO A 169 -34.35 37.75 -31.24
C PRO A 169 -35.49 36.93 -30.64
N GLN A 170 -35.46 36.75 -29.32
CA GLN A 170 -36.58 36.21 -28.58
C GLN A 170 -37.57 37.36 -28.43
N GLU A 171 -38.61 37.32 -29.26
CA GLU A 171 -39.84 38.04 -28.99
C GLU A 171 -40.25 37.75 -27.53
N MET A 172 -40.29 38.80 -26.71
CA MET A 172 -40.68 38.71 -25.30
C MET A 172 -42.17 38.36 -25.23
N THR A 173 -42.50 37.08 -25.32
CA THR A 173 -43.79 36.58 -24.86
C THR A 173 -43.54 35.47 -23.87
N ASP A 174 -44.06 35.68 -22.66
CA ASP A 174 -44.10 34.79 -21.50
C ASP A 174 -42.94 34.90 -20.51
N PHE A 175 -43.08 35.88 -19.59
CA PHE A 175 -42.44 35.87 -18.29
C PHE A 175 -42.90 34.63 -17.49
N TYR A 176 -42.10 33.57 -17.49
CA TYR A 176 -42.21 32.49 -16.51
C TYR A 176 -41.46 32.90 -15.24
N THR A 177 -42.16 33.33 -14.19
CA THR A 177 -41.55 33.45 -12.86
C THR A 177 -41.45 32.05 -12.25
N PRO A 178 -40.25 31.54 -11.92
CA PRO A 178 -40.11 30.25 -11.26
C PRO A 178 -40.63 30.35 -9.83
N THR A 179 -41.82 29.81 -9.56
CA THR A 179 -42.29 29.62 -8.19
C THR A 179 -41.46 28.53 -7.53
N ALA A 180 -40.93 28.81 -6.34
CA ALA A 180 -39.95 28.02 -5.59
C ALA A 180 -40.44 26.65 -5.05
N ALA A 181 -41.43 26.02 -5.70
CA ALA A 181 -42.01 24.76 -5.28
C ALA A 181 -42.27 23.87 -6.51
N SER A 182 -41.21 23.41 -7.19
CA SER A 182 -41.35 22.45 -8.29
C SER A 182 -40.99 21.04 -7.84
N SER A 183 -41.96 20.37 -7.22
CA SER A 183 -42.02 18.91 -7.09
C SER A 183 -42.58 18.35 -8.40
N GLY A 184 -41.72 18.29 -9.43
CA GLY A 184 -41.81 17.34 -10.54
C GLY A 184 -43.12 17.20 -11.33
N ARG A 185 -44.03 18.17 -11.34
CA ARG A 185 -45.25 18.11 -12.15
C ARG A 185 -45.27 19.24 -13.17
N VAL A 186 -45.40 18.85 -14.43
CA VAL A 186 -45.49 19.69 -15.63
C VAL A 186 -46.59 20.73 -15.43
N SER A 187 -46.26 22.01 -15.61
CA SER A 187 -47.25 23.09 -15.61
C SER A 187 -48.12 23.00 -16.85
N GLU A 188 -49.42 22.95 -16.64
CA GLU A 188 -50.41 22.96 -17.71
C GLU A 188 -50.54 24.38 -18.30
N LYS A 189 -50.66 24.47 -19.63
CA LYS A 189 -50.90 25.73 -20.33
C LYS A 189 -52.32 26.19 -20.03
N VAL A 190 -52.46 27.28 -19.28
CA VAL A 190 -53.71 28.03 -19.23
C VAL A 190 -53.82 28.84 -20.52
N LYS A 191 -54.79 28.48 -21.37
CA LYS A 191 -55.22 29.30 -22.50
C LYS A 191 -56.24 30.30 -21.97
N GLU A 192 -56.03 31.59 -22.24
CA GLU A 192 -57.13 32.57 -22.25
C GLU A 192 -58.11 32.29 -23.39
#